data_AF-X1GNQ3-F1
#
_entry.id   AF-X1GNQ3-F1
#
_cell.length_a   1.000
_cell.length_b   1.000
_cell.length_c   1.000
_cell.angle_alpha   90.00
_cell.angle_beta   90.00
_cell.angle_gamma   90.00
#
_symmetry.space_group_name_H-M   'P 1'
#
loop_
_entity.id
_entity.type
_entity.pdbx_description
1 polymer ?
#
loop_
_entity_poly.entity_id
_entity_poly.type
_entity_poly.pdbx_seq_one_letter_code
_entity_poly.pdbx_strand_id
1 'polypeptide(L)' 'MYERYFGLKEKPFNVTADPAFLFFSRRHKEAFSHLIYGIKERKGFLEITGEIGTGKTT' A
#
# COMPACT_ATOMS: atom_id res chain seq x y z
N MET A 1 20.22 -8.41 17.78
CA MET A 1 21.08 -9.63 17.73
C MET A 1 20.76 -10.43 16.48
N TYR A 2 19.48 -10.69 16.19
CA TYR A 2 19.04 -11.30 14.93
C TYR A 2 19.23 -10.38 13.71
N GLU A 3 19.10 -9.05 13.85
CA GLU A 3 19.20 -8.15 12.70
C GLU A 3 20.58 -8.18 12.06
N ARG A 4 21.64 -8.08 12.88
CA ARG A 4 23.02 -8.18 12.39
C ARG A 4 23.35 -9.56 11.82
N TYR A 5 22.82 -10.63 12.41
CA TYR A 5 23.04 -12.00 11.93
C TYR A 5 22.41 -12.25 10.56
N PHE A 6 21.21 -11.71 10.30
CA PHE A 6 20.49 -11.85 9.03
C PHE A 6 20.65 -10.67 8.07
N GLY A 7 21.46 -9.66 8.40
CA GLY A 7 21.64 -8.46 7.58
C GLY A 7 20.39 -7.58 7.46
N LEU A 8 19.47 -7.66 8.43
CA LEU A 8 18.28 -6.82 8.46
C LEU A 8 18.63 -5.42 8.96
N LYS A 9 18.01 -4.40 8.36
CA LYS A 9 18.18 -3.01 8.77
C LYS A 9 17.38 -2.67 10.03
N GLU A 10 16.31 -3.41 10.27
CA GLU A 10 15.40 -3.21 11.38
C GLU A 10 14.73 -4.54 11.78
N LYS A 11 13.92 -4.48 12.84
CA LYS A 11 13.21 -5.65 13.35
C LYS A 11 12.21 -6.16 12.29
N PRO A 12 12.29 -7.43 11.89
CA PRO A 12 11.30 -8.00 10.98
C PRO A 12 9.96 -8.20 11.70
N PHE A 13 8.87 -8.20 10.93
CA PHE A 13 7.51 -8.51 11.40
C PHE A 13 6.99 -7.58 12.52
N ASN A 14 7.02 -6.26 12.28
CA ASN A 14 6.31 -5.32 13.13
C ASN A 14 4.80 -5.62 13.15
N VAL A 15 4.18 -5.43 14.32
CA VAL A 15 2.74 -5.71 14.53
C VAL A 15 1.86 -4.73 13.75
N THR A 16 2.35 -3.51 13.54
CA THR A 16 1.68 -2.47 12.76
C THR A 16 2.21 -2.48 11.33
N ALA A 17 1.30 -2.29 10.36
CA ALA A 17 1.69 -2.07 8.98
C ALA A 17 2.56 -0.81 8.86
N ASP A 18 3.68 -0.92 8.17
CA ASP A 18 4.60 0.19 7.90
C ASP A 18 4.49 0.57 6.41
N PRO A 19 4.02 1.79 6.09
CA PRO A 19 3.92 2.28 4.71
C PRO A 19 5.24 2.22 3.93
N ALA A 20 6.40 2.28 4.60
CA ALA A 20 7.70 2.16 3.95
C ALA A 20 7.89 0.79 3.27
N PHE A 21 7.14 -0.22 3.70
CA PHE A 21 7.12 -1.57 3.14
C PHE A 21 5.93 -1.83 2.21
N LEU A 22 5.17 -0.79 1.82
CA LEU A 22 4.07 -0.94 0.89
C LEU A 22 4.56 -1.47 -0.46
N PHE A 23 4.16 -2.68 -0.80
CA PHE A 23 4.40 -3.22 -2.13
C PHE A 23 3.32 -2.74 -3.11
N PHE A 24 3.71 -1.77 -3.94
CA PHE A 24 2.83 -1.20 -4.96
C PHE A 24 2.68 -2.14 -6.16
N SER A 25 1.88 -3.20 -5.97
CA SER A 25 1.54 -4.18 -6.99
C SER A 25 0.93 -3.52 -8.23
N ARG A 26 0.90 -4.25 -9.35
CA ARG A 26 0.26 -3.75 -10.58
C ARG A 26 -1.18 -3.30 -10.35
N ARG A 27 -1.96 -4.07 -9.58
CA ARG A 27 -3.37 -3.73 -9.27
C ARG A 27 -3.47 -2.47 -8.40
N HIS A 28 -2.57 -2.31 -7.42
CA HIS A 28 -2.51 -1.09 -6.60
C HIS A 28 -2.17 0.14 -7.47
N LYS A 29 -1.21 0.00 -8.41
CA LYS A 29 -0.86 1.08 -9.36
C LYS A 29 -2.02 1.49 -10.26
N GLU A 30 -2.73 0.52 -10.82
CA GLU A 30 -3.90 0.77 -11.67
C GLU A 30 -5.01 1.48 -10.87
N ALA A 31 -5.37 0.96 -9.70
CA ALA A 31 -6.36 1.60 -8.82
C ALA A 31 -5.96 3.04 -8.45
N PHE A 32 -4.71 3.25 -8.06
CA PHE A 32 -4.20 4.59 -7.73
C PHE A 32 -4.24 5.55 -8.93
N SER A 33 -3.92 5.06 -10.13
CA SER A 33 -3.99 5.86 -11.35
C SER A 33 -5.43 6.31 -11.65
N HIS A 34 -6.41 5.44 -11.42
CA HIS A 34 -7.83 5.79 -11.54
C HIS A 34 -8.27 6.84 -10.52
N LEU A 35 -7.78 6.78 -9.28
CA LEU A 35 -8.06 7.81 -8.28
C LEU A 35 -7.51 9.16 -8.71
N ILE A 36 -6.23 9.21 -9.11
CA ILE A 36 -5.58 10.45 -9.56
C ILE A 36 -6.32 11.05 -10.75
N TYR A 37 -6.70 10.21 -11.72
CA TYR A 37 -7.49 10.65 -12.86
C TYR A 37 -8.85 11.20 -12.43
N GLY A 38 -9.60 10.48 -11.60
CA GLY A 38 -10.91 10.90 -11.13
C GLY A 38 -10.89 12.21 -10.34
N ILE A 39 -9.85 12.43 -9.53
CA ILE A 39 -9.61 13.70 -8.82
C ILE A 39 -9.36 14.83 -9.82
N LYS A 40 -8.45 14.62 -10.79
CA LYS A 40 -8.11 15.64 -11.81
C LYS A 40 -9.32 16.05 -12.64
N GLU A 41 -10.12 15.08 -13.04
CA GLU A 41 -11.34 15.30 -13.83
C GLU A 41 -12.57 15.70 -12.99
N ARG A 42 -12.39 15.90 -11.67
CA ARG A 42 -13.46 16.25 -10.72
C ARG A 42 -14.72 15.38 -10.87
N LYS A 43 -14.54 14.05 -10.96
CA LYS A 43 -15.63 13.07 -11.14
C LYS A 43 -16.60 12.99 -9.94
N GLY A 44 -16.36 13.74 -8.87
CA GLY A 44 -17.25 13.90 -7.72
C GLY A 44 -17.10 12.79 -6.68
N PHE A 45 -17.31 11.54 -7.09
CA PHE A 45 -17.22 10.37 -6.21
C PHE A 45 -16.38 9.26 -6.83
N LEU A 46 -15.56 8.60 -6.01
CA LEU A 46 -14.68 7.50 -6.39
C LEU A 46 -14.78 6.41 -5.32
N GLU A 47 -14.88 5.16 -5.75
CA GLU A 47 -14.95 4.00 -4.87
C GLU A 47 -13.79 3.05 -5.16
N ILE A 48 -13.12 2.58 -4.09
CA ILE A 48 -12.10 1.53 -4.16
C ILE A 48 -12.67 0.32 -3.42
N THR A 49 -12.84 -0.79 -4.15
CA THR A 49 -13.34 -2.05 -3.60
C THR A 49 -12.25 -3.12 -3.62
N GLY A 50 -12.45 -4.16 -2.82
CA GLY A 50 -11.49 -5.26 -2.65
C GLY A 50 -11.76 -6.04 -1.37
N GLU A 51 -11.22 -7.25 -1.31
CA GLU A 51 -11.35 -8.15 -0.16
C GLU A 51 -10.66 -7.61 1.11
N ILE A 52 -10.92 -8.25 2.26
CA ILE A 52 -10.23 -7.92 3.51
C ILE A 52 -8.71 -8.12 3.33
N GLY A 53 -7.92 -7.13 3.76
CA GLY A 53 -6.46 -7.19 3.66
C GLY A 53 -5.86 -6.80 2.30
N THR A 54 -6.65 -6.33 1.32
CA THR A 54 -6.13 -5.95 -0.01
C THR A 54 -5.56 -4.53 -0.10
N GLY A 55 -5.24 -3.88 1.02
CA GLY A 55 -4.62 -2.55 1.01
C GLY A 55 -5.52 -1.42 0.47
N LYS A 56 -6.83 -1.45 0.73
CA LYS A 56 -7.74 -0.35 0.31
C LYS A 56 -7.46 0.99 0.99
N THR A 57 -6.88 0.97 2.19
CA THR A 57 -6.67 2.15 3.06
C THR A 57 -5.19 2.57 3.14
N THR A 58 -4.27 1.76 2.63
CA THR A 58 -2.81 1.94 2.73
C THR A 58 -2.27 2.52 1.43
#